data_AF-A0AAN4YFQ9-F1
#
_entry.id   AF-A0AAN4YFQ9-F1
#
_cell.length_a   1.000
_cell.length_b   1.000
_cell.length_c   1.000
_cell.angle_alpha   90.00
_cell.angle_beta   90.00
_cell.angle_gamma   90.00
#
_symmetry.space_group_name_H-M   'P 1'
#
loop_
_entity.id
_entity.type
_entity.pdbx_description
1 polymer ?
#
loop_
_entity_poly.entity_id
_entity_poly.type
_entity_poly.pdbx_seq_one_letter_code
_entity_poly.pdbx_strand_id
1 'polypeptide(L)'
;MANHYFRAMCSSSTPETEQFKTPIELCLHDLDIIRRVTLPDLKVIRMISPLYRPSIIPSDASAPLQEYLDFSPKHLLQQLLDIGSMDSDIKPLVWCPVAAHRRLMPEERIVGFIKQLKEWKNTNGILFHKLGVDEALSEPINFDLATLANISIPAPPHANLPRDFCLILVLYVFYRTRLSWALSIYNGGESDLELETYHFTYQLLRFVTTALDSPRPSFDGLPFGCEALRVGLSPILFLAGQSCPRPTWLRWILFELDRSGREGVCNSKAFATSLEVLSTLEKRVRREPRRPDVEYFTPPHQRVISVIFPGLNGRGYVTYYAQIRPGEQIDSQESHIPLCIASWASSANGGRPVVTTCDGTDVPFSEWVMDRPLVKEWAQWLTFSEFDLTQTLHDHINGSRLLVDRDKVAGSKW
;
A
#
# COMPACT_ATOMS: atom_id res chain seq x y z
N MET A 1 -38.11 -2.53 25.84
CA MET A 1 -38.29 -3.26 24.56
C MET A 1 -36.99 -3.47 23.75
N ALA A 2 -35.80 -3.22 24.29
CA ALA A 2 -34.52 -3.46 23.58
C ALA A 2 -33.87 -4.84 23.86
N ASN A 3 -34.43 -5.62 24.80
CA ASN A 3 -33.81 -6.87 25.29
C ASN A 3 -34.22 -8.13 24.52
N HIS A 4 -35.16 -8.03 23.56
CA HIS A 4 -35.62 -9.19 22.78
C HIS A 4 -34.82 -9.42 21.48
N TYR A 5 -34.15 -8.40 20.93
CA TYR A 5 -33.35 -8.55 19.71
C TYR A 5 -32.01 -9.26 19.95
N PHE A 6 -31.42 -9.12 21.14
CA PHE A 6 -30.13 -9.76 21.44
C PHE A 6 -30.25 -11.28 21.66
N ARG A 7 -31.40 -11.75 22.16
CA ARG A 7 -31.62 -13.19 22.39
C ARG A 7 -31.91 -13.99 21.11
N ALA A 8 -32.38 -13.34 20.05
CA ALA A 8 -32.63 -14.00 18.76
C ALA A 8 -31.33 -14.35 18.00
N MET A 9 -30.20 -13.70 18.32
CA MET A 9 -28.89 -14.05 17.74
C MET A 9 -28.18 -15.21 18.46
N CYS A 10 -28.72 -15.71 19.57
CA CYS A 10 -28.07 -16.76 20.38
C CYS A 10 -28.84 -18.09 20.44
N SER A 11 -29.94 -18.25 19.70
CA SER A 11 -30.73 -19.49 19.77
C SER A 11 -31.12 -20.04 18.39
N SER A 12 -30.14 -20.55 17.67
CA SER A 12 -30.34 -21.66 16.74
C SER A 12 -28.99 -22.37 16.55
N SER A 13 -28.69 -23.25 17.49
CA SER A 13 -27.58 -24.19 17.40
C SER A 13 -27.92 -25.27 16.36
N THR A 14 -27.37 -25.12 15.16
CA THR A 14 -27.09 -26.25 14.25
C THR A 14 -25.57 -26.47 14.25
N PRO A 15 -25.08 -27.71 14.43
CA PRO A 15 -23.67 -27.99 14.55
C PRO A 15 -23.04 -28.15 13.16
N GLU A 16 -22.71 -27.02 12.53
CA GLU A 16 -21.67 -26.98 11.50
C GLU A 16 -20.71 -25.86 11.91
N THR A 17 -19.56 -26.28 12.43
CA THR A 17 -18.45 -25.42 12.84
C THR A 17 -17.82 -24.76 11.61
N GLU A 18 -18.46 -23.73 11.08
CA GLU A 18 -17.80 -22.70 10.30
C GLU A 18 -17.25 -21.65 11.27
N GLN A 19 -15.92 -21.58 11.43
CA GLN A 19 -15.26 -20.45 12.08
C GLN A 19 -15.33 -19.23 11.15
N PHE A 20 -16.52 -18.69 10.92
CA PHE A 20 -16.62 -17.33 10.43
C PHE A 20 -16.08 -16.41 11.53
N LYS A 21 -14.94 -15.74 11.27
CA LYS A 21 -14.53 -14.58 12.05
C LYS A 21 -15.74 -13.68 12.20
N THR A 22 -16.03 -13.26 13.43
CA THR A 22 -17.20 -12.42 13.69
C THR A 22 -17.10 -11.15 12.82
N PRO A 23 -18.22 -10.52 12.42
CA PRO A 23 -18.18 -9.28 11.63
C PRO A 23 -17.27 -8.20 12.23
N ILE A 24 -17.13 -8.18 13.56
CA ILE A 24 -16.23 -7.29 14.30
C ILE A 24 -14.75 -7.63 14.04
N GLU A 25 -14.38 -8.91 14.09
CA GLU A 25 -13.00 -9.35 13.81
C GLU A 25 -12.58 -9.04 12.38
N LEU A 26 -13.50 -9.18 11.41
CA LEU A 26 -13.26 -8.78 10.02
C LEU A 26 -13.05 -7.26 9.90
N CYS A 27 -13.90 -6.45 10.54
CA CYS A 27 -13.71 -5.00 10.56
C CYS A 27 -12.40 -4.59 11.22
N LEU A 28 -11.98 -5.24 12.31
CA LEU A 28 -10.71 -4.97 12.99
C LEU A 28 -9.51 -5.37 12.13
N HIS A 29 -9.61 -6.47 11.38
CA HIS A 29 -8.58 -6.91 10.44
C HIS A 29 -8.43 -5.93 9.28
N ASP A 30 -9.54 -5.54 8.66
CA ASP A 30 -9.56 -4.55 7.58
C ASP A 30 -9.02 -3.19 8.06
N LEU A 31 -9.37 -2.78 9.28
CA LEU A 31 -8.83 -1.59 9.95
C LEU A 31 -7.31 -1.67 10.19
N ASP A 32 -6.76 -2.83 10.56
CA ASP A 32 -5.29 -3.00 10.71
C ASP A 32 -4.58 -2.73 9.38
N ILE A 33 -5.15 -3.18 8.26
CA ILE A 33 -4.55 -2.97 6.94
C ILE A 33 -4.70 -1.51 6.52
N ILE A 34 -5.89 -0.93 6.62
CA ILE A 34 -6.14 0.48 6.32
C ILE A 34 -5.23 1.39 7.14
N ARG A 35 -5.12 1.13 8.45
CA ARG A 35 -4.28 1.90 9.37
C ARG A 35 -2.85 1.93 8.86
N ARG A 36 -2.31 0.83 8.35
CA ARG A 36 -0.91 0.77 7.90
C ARG A 36 -0.62 1.60 6.65
N VAL A 37 -1.64 1.83 5.81
CA VAL A 37 -1.45 2.62 4.59
C VAL A 37 -1.82 4.09 4.78
N THR A 38 -2.74 4.38 5.69
CA THR A 38 -3.26 5.75 5.90
C THR A 38 -2.66 6.45 7.11
N LEU A 39 -2.20 5.69 8.10
CA LEU A 39 -1.59 6.19 9.31
C LEU A 39 -0.17 5.63 9.45
N PRO A 40 0.75 6.45 9.96
CA PRO A 40 2.06 5.95 10.32
C PRO A 40 1.88 5.13 11.61
N ASP A 41 1.77 3.80 11.50
CA ASP A 41 1.72 2.92 12.66
C ASP A 41 3.06 2.94 13.42
N LEU A 42 3.05 2.62 14.72
CA LEU A 42 4.24 2.35 15.53
C LEU A 42 5.14 1.34 14.84
N LYS A 43 4.61 0.37 14.10
CA LYS A 43 5.44 -0.54 13.30
C LYS A 43 6.17 0.19 12.18
N VAL A 44 5.50 1.06 11.41
CA VAL A 44 6.15 1.88 10.36
C VAL A 44 7.20 2.82 10.98
N ILE A 45 6.84 3.50 12.06
CA ILE A 45 7.76 4.38 12.82
C ILE A 45 8.96 3.59 13.37
N ARG A 46 8.73 2.42 13.98
CA ARG A 46 9.79 1.51 14.42
C ARG A 46 10.62 1.01 13.24
N MET A 47 10.01 0.68 12.11
CA MET A 47 10.71 0.25 10.89
C MET A 47 11.44 1.39 10.20
N ILE A 48 11.21 2.64 10.58
CA ILE A 48 12.08 3.75 10.22
C ILE A 48 13.16 3.88 11.30
N SER A 49 12.95 3.48 12.56
CA SER A 49 13.96 3.57 13.61
C SER A 49 15.20 2.67 13.36
N PRO A 50 16.42 3.21 13.55
CA PRO A 50 17.67 2.44 13.43
C PRO A 50 17.72 1.26 14.42
N LEU A 51 16.95 1.33 15.52
CA LEU A 51 16.96 0.33 16.59
C LEU A 51 16.03 -0.86 16.35
N TYR A 52 15.26 -0.86 15.27
CA TYR A 52 14.34 -1.97 14.99
C TYR A 52 15.10 -3.23 14.61
N ARG A 53 14.82 -4.30 15.35
CA ARG A 53 15.18 -5.65 14.98
C ARG A 53 13.92 -6.41 14.61
N PRO A 54 13.86 -7.01 13.41
CA PRO A 54 12.75 -7.89 13.05
C PRO A 54 12.69 -9.06 14.03
N SER A 55 11.48 -9.47 14.40
CA SER A 55 11.29 -10.65 15.23
C SER A 55 11.44 -11.88 14.34
N ILE A 56 12.65 -12.39 14.21
CA ILE A 56 12.91 -13.65 13.48
C ILE A 56 12.48 -14.82 14.37
N ILE A 57 11.19 -14.87 14.71
CA ILE A 57 10.59 -16.12 15.17
C ILE A 57 10.24 -16.88 13.88
N PRO A 58 10.84 -18.04 13.60
CA PRO A 58 10.34 -18.91 12.55
C PRO A 58 8.92 -19.30 12.94
N SER A 59 7.94 -18.73 12.24
CA SER A 59 6.58 -19.22 12.32
C SER A 59 6.54 -20.48 11.46
N ASP A 60 6.58 -21.66 12.08
CA ASP A 60 6.32 -22.95 11.44
C ASP A 60 4.86 -23.09 10.96
N ALA A 61 4.07 -22.01 11.01
CA ALA A 61 2.70 -21.99 10.54
C ALA A 61 2.65 -21.98 9.01
N SER A 62 2.94 -23.14 8.40
CA SER A 62 2.23 -23.54 7.20
C SER A 62 0.82 -23.93 7.64
N ALA A 63 -0.08 -22.95 7.76
CA ALA A 63 -1.49 -23.28 7.84
C ALA A 63 -1.82 -24.01 6.53
N PRO A 64 -2.28 -25.27 6.56
CA PRO A 64 -2.67 -25.95 5.34
C PRO A 64 -3.77 -25.11 4.69
N LEU A 65 -3.59 -24.75 3.42
CA LEU A 65 -4.67 -24.22 2.60
C LEU A 65 -5.75 -25.31 2.58
N GLN A 66 -6.77 -25.18 3.43
CA GLN A 66 -7.90 -26.10 3.40
C GLN A 66 -8.54 -26.01 2.01
N GLU A 67 -8.71 -27.16 1.37
CA GLU A 67 -9.41 -27.30 0.09
C GLU A 67 -10.88 -26.94 0.29
N TYR A 68 -11.22 -25.66 0.11
CA TYR A 68 -12.59 -25.20 0.08
C TYR A 68 -13.02 -25.01 -1.38
N LEU A 69 -14.13 -25.64 -1.77
CA LEU A 69 -14.75 -25.52 -3.09
C LEU A 69 -15.63 -24.26 -3.24
N ASP A 70 -15.54 -23.31 -2.30
CA ASP A 70 -16.27 -22.04 -2.38
C ASP A 70 -15.47 -21.00 -3.17
N PHE A 71 -15.89 -20.76 -4.42
CA PHE A 71 -15.33 -19.76 -5.31
C PHE A 71 -15.94 -18.36 -5.13
N SER A 72 -16.62 -18.11 -4.00
CA SER A 72 -17.16 -16.80 -3.66
C SER A 72 -16.06 -15.72 -3.64
N PRO A 73 -16.26 -14.56 -4.31
CA PRO A 73 -15.31 -13.45 -4.29
C PRO A 73 -14.88 -13.01 -2.89
N LYS A 74 -15.81 -13.03 -1.93
CA LYS A 74 -15.52 -12.65 -0.54
C LYS A 74 -14.59 -13.66 0.13
N HIS A 75 -14.80 -14.96 -0.12
CA HIS A 75 -13.99 -16.02 0.44
C HIS A 75 -12.56 -15.96 -0.10
N LEU A 76 -12.40 -15.82 -1.42
CA LEU A 76 -11.09 -15.68 -2.07
C LEU A 76 -10.33 -14.43 -1.61
N LEU A 77 -11.02 -13.31 -1.43
CA LEU A 77 -10.42 -12.10 -0.86
C LEU A 77 -9.92 -12.38 0.57
N GLN A 78 -10.73 -13.03 1.39
CA GLN A 78 -10.37 -13.38 2.76
C GLN A 78 -9.15 -14.31 2.82
N GLN A 79 -9.09 -15.33 1.95
CA GLN A 79 -7.93 -16.22 1.85
C GLN A 79 -6.63 -15.44 1.58
N LEU A 80 -6.64 -14.51 0.63
CA LEU A 80 -5.47 -13.66 0.35
C LEU A 80 -5.10 -12.78 1.54
N LEU A 81 -6.08 -12.16 2.19
CA LEU A 81 -5.89 -11.33 3.37
C LEU A 81 -5.31 -12.12 4.56
N ASP A 82 -5.74 -13.38 4.71
CA ASP A 82 -5.22 -14.30 5.72
C ASP A 82 -3.78 -14.72 5.39
N ILE A 83 -3.48 -15.07 4.14
CA ILE A 83 -2.11 -15.32 3.66
C ILE A 83 -1.21 -14.11 3.97
N GLY A 84 -1.64 -12.90 3.57
CA GLY A 84 -0.97 -11.63 3.88
C GLY A 84 -0.83 -11.32 5.37
N SER A 85 -1.47 -12.10 6.25
CA SER A 85 -1.45 -11.93 7.70
C SER A 85 -0.75 -13.04 8.48
N MET A 86 -0.24 -14.08 7.82
CA MET A 86 0.38 -15.23 8.49
C MET A 86 1.70 -14.88 9.20
N ASP A 87 2.44 -13.91 8.66
CA ASP A 87 3.71 -13.44 9.22
C ASP A 87 3.58 -11.95 9.60
N SER A 88 4.05 -11.58 10.80
CA SER A 88 4.02 -10.18 11.23
C SER A 88 4.93 -9.26 10.41
N ASP A 89 5.98 -9.83 9.79
CA ASP A 89 7.01 -9.13 9.03
C ASP A 89 6.69 -9.00 7.53
N ILE A 90 5.82 -9.87 6.98
CA ILE A 90 5.39 -9.76 5.57
C ILE A 90 4.52 -8.52 5.33
N LYS A 91 3.64 -8.21 6.29
CA LYS A 91 2.73 -7.05 6.21
C LYS A 91 3.52 -5.74 5.98
N PRO A 92 4.55 -5.42 6.77
CA PRO A 92 5.46 -4.32 6.49
C PRO A 92 6.08 -4.32 5.11
N LEU A 93 6.61 -5.46 4.66
CA LEU A 93 7.31 -5.55 3.38
C LEU A 93 6.38 -5.16 2.21
N VAL A 94 5.12 -5.60 2.29
CA VAL A 94 4.09 -5.31 1.30
C VAL A 94 3.61 -3.86 1.38
N TRP A 95 3.22 -3.41 2.57
CA TRP A 95 2.44 -2.17 2.76
C TRP A 95 3.27 -0.95 3.16
N CYS A 96 4.55 -1.12 3.49
CA CYS A 96 5.44 -0.02 3.84
C CYS A 96 6.47 0.22 2.72
N PRO A 97 6.57 1.43 2.16
CA PRO A 97 7.45 1.70 1.02
C PRO A 97 8.94 1.53 1.35
N VAL A 98 9.33 1.71 2.61
CA VAL A 98 10.74 1.70 3.03
C VAL A 98 11.22 0.35 3.55
N ALA A 99 10.32 -0.58 3.86
CA ALA A 99 10.67 -1.85 4.50
C ALA A 99 11.64 -2.70 3.64
N ALA A 100 11.41 -2.74 2.32
CA ALA A 100 12.29 -3.45 1.39
C ALA A 100 13.71 -2.87 1.37
N HIS A 101 13.86 -1.55 1.45
CA HIS A 101 15.17 -0.89 1.41
C HIS A 101 16.00 -1.10 2.70
N ARG A 102 15.36 -1.55 3.78
CA ARG A 102 16.03 -1.89 5.05
C ARG A 102 16.38 -3.37 5.18
N ARG A 103 16.04 -4.19 4.18
CA ARG A 103 16.29 -5.64 4.17
C ARG A 103 15.82 -6.36 5.46
N LEU A 104 14.61 -6.02 5.93
CA LEU A 104 14.11 -6.47 7.24
C LEU A 104 13.70 -7.96 7.31
N MET A 105 13.60 -8.65 6.17
CA MET A 105 13.14 -10.03 6.09
C MET A 105 14.10 -10.84 5.22
N PRO A 106 14.54 -12.05 5.62
CA PRO A 106 15.40 -12.91 4.80
C PRO A 106 14.76 -13.27 3.45
N GLU A 107 15.58 -13.43 2.41
CA GLU A 107 15.12 -13.75 1.05
C GLU A 107 14.33 -15.06 1.00
N GLU A 108 14.78 -16.08 1.73
CA GLU A 108 14.16 -17.40 1.74
C GLU A 108 12.71 -17.33 2.23
N ARG A 109 12.41 -16.44 3.17
CA ARG A 109 11.04 -16.23 3.65
C ARG A 109 10.18 -15.53 2.62
N ILE A 110 10.74 -14.55 1.89
CA ILE A 110 10.03 -13.85 0.81
C ILE A 110 9.69 -14.84 -0.30
N VAL A 111 10.65 -15.68 -0.71
CA VAL A 111 10.45 -16.76 -1.69
C VAL A 111 9.41 -17.77 -1.20
N GLY A 112 9.46 -18.16 0.07
CA GLY A 112 8.46 -19.04 0.70
C GLY A 112 7.03 -18.47 0.59
N PHE A 113 6.87 -17.17 0.82
CA PHE A 113 5.57 -16.52 0.67
C PHE A 113 5.11 -16.45 -0.79
N ILE A 114 6.01 -16.14 -1.73
CA ILE A 114 5.71 -16.19 -3.16
C ILE A 114 5.23 -17.60 -3.57
N LYS A 115 5.83 -18.65 -3.01
CA LYS A 115 5.40 -20.04 -3.25
C LYS A 115 3.98 -20.28 -2.76
N GLN A 116 3.62 -19.82 -1.55
CA GLN A 116 2.26 -19.93 -1.02
C GLN A 116 1.22 -19.19 -1.89
N LEU A 117 1.56 -18.00 -2.40
CA LEU A 117 0.70 -17.30 -3.36
C LEU A 117 0.50 -18.12 -4.64
N LYS A 118 1.55 -18.73 -5.17
CA LYS A 118 1.47 -19.59 -6.36
C LYS A 118 0.61 -20.83 -6.09
N GLU A 119 0.73 -21.44 -4.92
CA GLU A 119 -0.12 -22.56 -4.50
C GLU A 119 -1.59 -22.14 -4.44
N TRP A 120 -1.89 -21.01 -3.79
CA TRP A 120 -3.24 -20.44 -3.77
C TRP A 120 -3.79 -20.19 -5.18
N LYS A 121 -2.97 -19.64 -6.09
CA LYS A 121 -3.35 -19.43 -7.50
C LYS A 121 -3.68 -20.76 -8.18
N ASN A 122 -2.85 -21.78 -7.98
CA ASN A 122 -3.00 -23.10 -8.60
C ASN A 122 -4.26 -23.82 -8.10
N THR A 123 -4.54 -23.78 -6.80
CA THR A 123 -5.78 -24.33 -6.21
C THR A 123 -7.03 -23.70 -6.83
N ASN A 124 -6.97 -22.42 -7.16
CA ASN A 124 -8.05 -21.68 -7.79
C ASN A 124 -7.96 -21.63 -9.33
N GLY A 125 -7.08 -22.43 -9.95
CA GLY A 125 -6.75 -22.34 -11.37
C GLY A 125 -7.94 -22.58 -12.30
N ILE A 126 -8.85 -23.50 -11.97
CA ILE A 126 -10.06 -23.77 -12.78
C ILE A 126 -10.95 -22.51 -12.87
N LEU A 127 -11.07 -21.74 -11.79
CA LEU A 127 -11.82 -20.50 -11.78
C LEU A 127 -11.13 -19.45 -12.66
N PHE A 128 -9.83 -19.24 -12.46
CA PHE A 128 -9.07 -18.24 -13.23
C PHE A 128 -9.02 -18.54 -14.71
N HIS A 129 -9.06 -19.82 -15.09
CA HIS A 129 -9.24 -20.25 -16.46
C HIS A 129 -10.59 -19.86 -17.04
N LYS A 130 -11.68 -20.11 -16.30
CA LYS A 130 -13.02 -19.68 -16.72
C LYS A 130 -13.14 -18.15 -16.85
N LEU A 131 -12.42 -17.40 -16.02
CA LEU A 131 -12.37 -15.94 -16.06
C LEU A 131 -11.43 -15.40 -17.16
N GLY A 132 -10.63 -16.26 -17.81
CA GLY A 132 -9.69 -15.87 -18.87
C GLY A 132 -8.54 -15.00 -18.37
N VAL A 133 -8.05 -15.23 -17.15
CA VAL A 133 -6.98 -14.43 -16.52
C VAL A 133 -5.71 -15.24 -16.24
N ASP A 134 -5.61 -16.51 -16.65
CA ASP A 134 -4.44 -17.35 -16.36
C ASP A 134 -3.11 -16.72 -16.80
N GLU A 135 -3.08 -16.17 -18.01
CA GLU A 135 -1.89 -15.52 -18.57
C GLU A 135 -1.47 -14.29 -17.74
N ALA A 136 -2.44 -13.52 -17.25
CA ALA A 136 -2.19 -12.35 -16.42
C ALA A 136 -1.70 -12.69 -15.00
N LEU A 137 -1.89 -13.94 -14.56
CA LEU A 137 -1.47 -14.43 -13.24
C LEU A 137 -0.23 -15.33 -13.30
N SER A 138 0.33 -15.54 -14.49
CA SER A 138 1.47 -16.42 -14.73
C SER A 138 2.78 -15.65 -14.74
N GLU A 139 3.89 -16.36 -14.64
CA GLU A 139 5.20 -15.73 -14.77
C GLU A 139 5.37 -15.16 -16.18
N PRO A 140 6.08 -14.02 -16.33
CA PRO A 140 6.40 -13.50 -17.64
C PRO A 140 7.23 -14.50 -18.45
N ILE A 141 6.79 -14.82 -19.66
CA ILE A 141 7.56 -15.56 -20.65
C ILE A 141 8.08 -14.56 -21.69
N ASN A 142 9.40 -14.50 -21.89
CA ASN A 142 10.04 -13.57 -22.84
C ASN A 142 9.70 -12.08 -22.60
N PHE A 143 9.52 -11.67 -21.34
CA PHE A 143 9.25 -10.27 -21.01
C PHE A 143 10.56 -9.51 -20.78
N ASP A 144 10.92 -8.65 -21.72
CA ASP A 144 12.14 -7.85 -21.69
C ASP A 144 11.82 -6.34 -21.71
N LEU A 145 12.86 -5.52 -21.64
CA LEU A 145 12.72 -4.05 -21.73
C LEU A 145 12.15 -3.60 -23.08
N ALA A 146 12.27 -4.39 -24.15
CA ALA A 146 11.67 -4.08 -25.45
C ALA A 146 10.15 -4.23 -25.41
N THR A 147 9.70 -5.34 -24.83
CA THR A 147 8.28 -5.64 -24.60
C THR A 147 7.68 -4.55 -23.71
N LEU A 148 8.34 -4.24 -22.59
CA LEU A 148 7.94 -3.19 -21.65
C LEU A 148 7.84 -1.79 -22.29
N ALA A 149 8.69 -1.49 -23.28
CA ALA A 149 8.65 -0.22 -24.00
C ALA A 149 7.38 -0.08 -24.85
N ASN A 150 6.90 -1.18 -25.43
CA ASN A 150 5.85 -1.21 -26.43
C ASN A 150 4.44 -1.48 -25.86
N ILE A 151 4.33 -1.89 -24.59
CA ILE A 151 3.01 -2.08 -23.99
C ILE A 151 2.26 -0.76 -23.81
N SER A 152 0.94 -0.82 -24.00
CA SER A 152 0.04 0.33 -23.96
C SER A 152 -0.28 0.76 -22.53
N ILE A 153 -0.37 2.08 -22.32
CA ILE A 153 -0.83 2.69 -21.08
C ILE A 153 -1.82 3.82 -21.46
N PRO A 154 -3.04 3.87 -20.89
CA PRO A 154 -3.60 2.96 -19.88
C PRO A 154 -3.70 1.50 -20.35
N ALA A 155 -3.55 0.57 -19.42
CA ALA A 155 -3.62 -0.86 -19.71
C ALA A 155 -5.06 -1.23 -20.12
N PRO A 156 -5.27 -1.98 -21.21
CA PRO A 156 -6.60 -2.30 -21.71
C PRO A 156 -7.35 -3.25 -20.76
N PRO A 157 -8.65 -3.02 -20.48
CA PRO A 157 -9.40 -3.83 -19.52
C PRO A 157 -9.54 -5.29 -19.97
N HIS A 158 -9.80 -6.18 -19.01
CA HIS A 158 -10.17 -7.56 -19.28
C HIS A 158 -11.66 -7.63 -19.66
N ALA A 159 -11.94 -8.02 -20.91
CA ALA A 159 -13.29 -8.00 -21.47
C ALA A 159 -14.31 -8.86 -20.70
N ASN A 160 -13.87 -10.00 -20.14
CA ASN A 160 -14.76 -11.01 -19.55
C ASN A 160 -14.64 -11.13 -18.02
N LEU A 161 -13.89 -10.25 -17.36
CA LEU A 161 -13.65 -10.34 -15.93
C LEU A 161 -14.78 -9.62 -15.14
N PRO A 162 -15.56 -10.33 -14.31
CA PRO A 162 -16.56 -9.70 -13.47
C PRO A 162 -15.92 -8.81 -12.41
N ARG A 163 -16.54 -7.68 -12.16
CA ARG A 163 -16.05 -6.63 -11.24
C ARG A 163 -15.74 -7.14 -9.83
N ASP A 164 -16.54 -8.06 -9.32
CA ASP A 164 -16.38 -8.60 -7.97
C ASP A 164 -15.07 -9.38 -7.78
N PHE A 165 -14.46 -9.84 -8.88
CA PHE A 165 -13.15 -10.51 -8.85
C PHE A 165 -11.97 -9.55 -8.98
N CYS A 166 -12.19 -8.31 -9.43
CA CYS A 166 -11.08 -7.39 -9.69
C CYS A 166 -10.23 -7.11 -8.45
N LEU A 167 -10.83 -6.86 -7.29
CA LEU A 167 -10.08 -6.55 -6.07
C LEU A 167 -9.22 -7.74 -5.61
N ILE A 168 -9.73 -8.96 -5.76
CA ILE A 168 -9.00 -10.21 -5.42
C ILE A 168 -7.76 -10.32 -6.31
N LEU A 169 -7.95 -10.15 -7.62
CA LEU A 169 -6.85 -10.25 -8.58
C LEU A 169 -5.84 -9.12 -8.40
N VAL A 170 -6.31 -7.89 -8.16
CA VAL A 170 -5.48 -6.73 -7.79
C VAL A 170 -4.65 -7.04 -6.56
N LEU A 171 -5.24 -7.60 -5.50
CA LEU A 171 -4.53 -7.90 -4.26
C LEU A 171 -3.47 -8.99 -4.46
N TYR A 172 -3.80 -10.05 -5.20
CA TYR A 172 -2.85 -11.11 -5.54
C TYR A 172 -1.64 -10.56 -6.30
N VAL A 173 -1.87 -9.82 -7.40
CA VAL A 173 -0.75 -9.26 -8.18
C VAL A 173 -0.02 -8.18 -7.42
N PHE A 174 -0.69 -7.43 -6.54
CA PHE A 174 -0.04 -6.46 -5.66
C PHE A 174 0.94 -7.14 -4.71
N TYR A 175 0.57 -8.26 -4.08
CA TYR A 175 1.52 -9.03 -3.28
C TYR A 175 2.69 -9.53 -4.12
N ARG A 176 2.43 -10.09 -5.31
CA ARG A 176 3.50 -10.51 -6.24
C ARG A 176 4.45 -9.35 -6.57
N THR A 177 3.91 -8.20 -6.98
CA THR A 177 4.68 -6.98 -7.27
C THR A 177 5.56 -6.57 -6.09
N ARG A 178 5.02 -6.47 -4.88
CA ARG A 178 5.78 -5.96 -3.73
C ARG A 178 6.88 -6.92 -3.26
N LEU A 179 6.66 -8.22 -3.39
CA LEU A 179 7.65 -9.23 -3.00
C LEU A 179 8.77 -9.36 -4.04
N SER A 180 8.44 -9.37 -5.33
CA SER A 180 9.44 -9.31 -6.40
C SER A 180 10.22 -7.99 -6.36
N TRP A 181 9.57 -6.87 -6.01
CA TRP A 181 10.25 -5.58 -5.79
C TRP A 181 11.29 -5.66 -4.68
N ALA A 182 10.93 -6.29 -3.55
CA ALA A 182 11.84 -6.48 -2.43
C ALA A 182 13.04 -7.35 -2.83
N LEU A 183 12.82 -8.51 -3.46
CA LEU A 183 13.89 -9.37 -3.94
C LEU A 183 14.78 -8.66 -4.97
N SER A 184 14.20 -7.88 -5.87
CA SER A 184 14.96 -7.09 -6.83
C SER A 184 15.87 -6.07 -6.12
N ILE A 185 15.40 -5.39 -5.07
CA ILE A 185 16.26 -4.49 -4.27
C ILE A 185 17.40 -5.26 -3.60
N TYR A 186 17.11 -6.43 -3.04
CA TYR A 186 18.09 -7.21 -2.30
C TYR A 186 19.22 -7.69 -3.21
N ASN A 187 18.87 -8.18 -4.40
CA ASN A 187 19.81 -8.64 -5.43
C ASN A 187 20.42 -7.52 -6.28
N GLY A 188 20.39 -6.27 -5.78
CA GLY A 188 21.03 -5.15 -6.46
C GLY A 188 20.42 -4.80 -7.82
N GLY A 189 19.11 -5.02 -7.97
CA GLY A 189 18.36 -4.77 -9.21
C GLY A 189 18.62 -5.81 -10.28
N GLU A 190 18.73 -7.08 -9.92
CA GLU A 190 18.77 -8.17 -10.90
C GLU A 190 17.62 -8.04 -11.91
N SER A 191 17.98 -8.07 -13.19
CA SER A 191 17.08 -7.72 -14.29
C SER A 191 15.81 -8.57 -14.31
N ASP A 192 15.90 -9.85 -13.97
CA ASP A 192 14.75 -10.76 -14.07
C ASP A 192 13.70 -10.47 -13.00
N LEU A 193 14.11 -10.25 -11.74
CA LEU A 193 13.22 -9.87 -10.64
C LEU A 193 12.65 -8.46 -10.82
N GLU A 194 13.44 -7.55 -11.39
CA GLU A 194 12.98 -6.22 -11.78
C GLU A 194 11.87 -6.33 -12.85
N LEU A 195 12.11 -7.10 -13.91
CA LEU A 195 11.15 -7.31 -15.00
C LEU A 195 9.89 -8.04 -14.53
N GLU A 196 10.02 -9.03 -13.64
CA GLU A 196 8.88 -9.69 -12.99
C GLU A 196 8.02 -8.68 -12.23
N THR A 197 8.65 -7.76 -11.49
CA THR A 197 7.93 -6.70 -10.79
C THR A 197 7.15 -5.80 -11.74
N TYR A 198 7.75 -5.40 -12.86
CA TYR A 198 7.09 -4.57 -13.87
C TYR A 198 5.96 -5.30 -14.59
N HIS A 199 6.12 -6.60 -14.85
CA HIS A 199 5.06 -7.44 -15.38
C HIS A 199 3.84 -7.42 -14.45
N PHE A 200 4.01 -7.77 -13.16
CA PHE A 200 2.87 -7.79 -12.23
C PHE A 200 2.31 -6.39 -11.96
N THR A 201 3.15 -5.35 -12.00
CA THR A 201 2.67 -3.97 -11.94
C THR A 201 1.74 -3.67 -13.11
N TYR A 202 2.07 -4.09 -14.34
CA TYR A 202 1.19 -3.91 -15.50
C TYR A 202 -0.15 -4.65 -15.33
N GLN A 203 -0.12 -5.90 -14.86
CA GLN A 203 -1.34 -6.67 -14.62
C GLN A 203 -2.20 -6.04 -13.52
N LEU A 204 -1.57 -5.46 -12.48
CA LEU A 204 -2.26 -4.67 -11.46
C LEU A 204 -3.01 -3.50 -12.11
N LEU A 205 -2.33 -2.69 -12.92
CA LEU A 205 -2.98 -1.55 -13.60
C LEU A 205 -4.13 -2.04 -14.49
N ARG A 206 -3.95 -3.18 -15.17
CA ARG A 206 -4.98 -3.77 -16.04
C ARG A 206 -6.23 -4.22 -15.27
N PHE A 207 -6.07 -4.87 -14.13
CA PHE A 207 -7.20 -5.23 -13.27
C PHE A 207 -7.88 -4.00 -12.65
N VAL A 208 -7.11 -2.97 -12.30
CA VAL A 208 -7.66 -1.68 -11.86
C VAL A 208 -8.48 -1.03 -12.97
N THR A 209 -7.96 -0.92 -14.20
CA THR A 209 -8.73 -0.41 -15.35
C THR A 209 -10.04 -1.16 -15.51
N THR A 210 -10.00 -2.49 -15.43
CA THR A 210 -11.19 -3.34 -15.54
C THR A 210 -12.23 -3.04 -14.44
N ALA A 211 -11.79 -2.84 -13.20
CA ALA A 211 -12.66 -2.48 -12.07
C ALA A 211 -13.35 -1.12 -12.26
N LEU A 212 -12.66 -0.18 -12.92
CA LEU A 212 -13.11 1.19 -13.17
C LEU A 212 -14.02 1.30 -14.40
N ASP A 213 -13.77 0.50 -15.45
CA ASP A 213 -14.53 0.51 -16.70
C ASP A 213 -15.84 -0.31 -16.63
N SER A 214 -15.98 -1.20 -15.64
CA SER A 214 -17.18 -2.01 -15.47
C SER A 214 -18.42 -1.14 -15.12
N PRO A 215 -19.56 -1.30 -15.83
CA PRO A 215 -20.76 -0.49 -15.59
C PRO A 215 -21.24 -0.65 -14.15
N ARG A 216 -21.42 0.48 -13.44
CA ARG A 216 -21.92 0.50 -12.06
C ARG A 216 -23.39 0.05 -12.06
N PRO A 217 -23.79 -1.00 -11.32
CA PRO A 217 -25.20 -1.22 -11.07
C PRO A 217 -25.75 0.00 -10.31
N SER A 218 -26.92 0.46 -10.76
CA SER A 218 -27.68 1.53 -10.13
C SER A 218 -28.05 1.14 -8.69
N PHE A 219 -27.58 1.93 -7.74
CA PHE A 219 -27.88 1.92 -6.30
C PHE A 219 -27.34 0.75 -5.45
N ASP A 220 -26.79 1.11 -4.28
CA ASP A 220 -26.31 0.32 -3.12
C ASP A 220 -25.00 -0.48 -3.16
N GLY A 221 -24.25 -0.46 -4.27
CA GLY A 221 -23.01 -1.24 -4.38
C GLY A 221 -21.79 -0.47 -4.87
N LEU A 222 -21.41 0.65 -4.25
CA LEU A 222 -20.01 1.06 -4.36
C LEU A 222 -19.17 -0.05 -3.68
N PRO A 223 -18.18 -0.68 -4.34
CA PRO A 223 -17.19 -1.49 -3.63
C PRO A 223 -16.37 -0.64 -2.66
N PHE A 224 -16.46 0.68 -2.86
CA PHE A 224 -15.69 1.75 -2.24
C PHE A 224 -16.67 2.72 -1.60
N GLY A 225 -17.46 2.24 -0.63
CA GLY A 225 -18.28 3.12 0.20
C GLY A 225 -17.37 4.14 0.90
N CYS A 226 -17.84 5.37 1.08
CA CYS A 226 -17.15 6.39 1.88
C CYS A 226 -16.90 5.95 3.35
N GLU A 227 -17.48 4.81 3.75
CA GLU A 227 -17.39 4.20 5.07
C GLU A 227 -16.78 2.78 5.03
N ALA A 228 -16.34 2.29 3.86
CA ALA A 228 -15.76 0.96 3.75
C ALA A 228 -14.37 0.95 4.41
N LEU A 229 -14.27 0.27 5.55
CA LEU A 229 -13.01 0.05 6.27
C LEU A 229 -12.11 -1.00 5.59
N ARG A 230 -12.37 -1.35 4.33
CA ARG A 230 -11.70 -2.41 3.56
C ARG A 230 -10.51 -1.92 2.75
N VAL A 231 -9.59 -2.83 2.42
CA VAL A 231 -8.48 -2.56 1.51
C VAL A 231 -9.01 -2.02 0.18
N GLY A 232 -8.67 -0.75 -0.09
CA GLY A 232 -9.07 -0.02 -1.28
C GLY A 232 -8.03 -0.05 -2.40
N LEU A 233 -8.38 0.47 -3.57
CA LEU A 233 -7.48 0.60 -4.71
C LEU A 233 -6.47 1.75 -4.55
N SER A 234 -6.86 2.85 -3.92
CA SER A 234 -6.00 4.03 -3.70
C SER A 234 -4.67 3.71 -3.00
N PRO A 235 -4.65 3.01 -1.84
CA PRO A 235 -3.40 2.63 -1.19
C PRO A 235 -2.53 1.69 -2.05
N ILE A 236 -3.16 0.77 -2.78
CA ILE A 236 -2.48 -0.16 -3.69
C ILE A 236 -1.84 0.61 -4.86
N LEU A 237 -2.59 1.52 -5.48
CA LEU A 237 -2.12 2.39 -6.56
C LEU A 237 -1.00 3.31 -6.11
N PHE A 238 -1.09 3.86 -4.89
CA PHE A 238 -0.01 4.67 -4.31
C PHE A 238 1.31 3.90 -4.24
N LEU A 239 1.28 2.67 -3.70
CA LEU A 239 2.47 1.83 -3.57
C LEU A 239 2.95 1.26 -4.92
N ALA A 240 2.02 0.94 -5.84
CA ALA A 240 2.35 0.57 -7.20
C ALA A 240 3.05 1.72 -7.95
N GLY A 241 2.64 2.98 -7.71
CA GLY A 241 3.28 4.17 -8.24
C GLY A 241 4.76 4.28 -7.88
N GLN A 242 5.14 3.87 -6.67
CA GLN A 242 6.53 3.83 -6.23
C GLN A 242 7.35 2.71 -6.91
N SER A 243 6.67 1.68 -7.40
CA SER A 243 7.27 0.50 -8.05
C SER A 243 7.24 0.60 -9.59
N CYS A 244 6.75 1.72 -10.16
CA CYS A 244 6.57 1.87 -11.60
C CYS A 244 7.90 1.96 -12.35
N PRO A 245 8.01 1.38 -13.56
CA PRO A 245 9.21 1.45 -14.38
C PRO A 245 9.38 2.78 -15.13
N ARG A 246 8.25 3.44 -15.47
CA ARG A 246 8.22 4.54 -16.44
C ARG A 246 7.34 5.70 -15.97
N PRO A 247 7.68 6.95 -16.31
CA PRO A 247 6.85 8.11 -16.00
C PRO A 247 5.44 8.06 -16.60
N THR A 248 5.26 7.40 -17.75
CA THR A 248 3.94 7.27 -18.39
C THR A 248 2.98 6.42 -17.56
N TRP A 249 3.47 5.39 -16.88
CA TRP A 249 2.69 4.53 -15.99
C TRP A 249 2.29 5.31 -14.74
N LEU A 250 3.27 6.00 -14.15
CA LEU A 250 3.03 6.84 -12.97
C LEU A 250 2.03 7.96 -13.28
N ARG A 251 2.09 8.57 -14.47
CA ARG A 251 1.12 9.59 -14.90
C ARG A 251 -0.32 9.06 -14.93
N TRP A 252 -0.51 7.81 -15.39
CA TRP A 252 -1.83 7.19 -15.36
C TRP A 252 -2.30 6.94 -13.92
N ILE A 253 -1.43 6.43 -13.04
CA ILE A 253 -1.75 6.26 -11.61
C ILE A 253 -2.13 7.58 -10.95
N LEU A 254 -1.37 8.65 -11.22
CA LEU A 254 -1.67 10.01 -10.74
C LEU A 254 -3.06 10.46 -11.17
N PHE A 255 -3.39 10.26 -12.45
CA PHE A 255 -4.71 10.60 -12.99
C PHE A 255 -5.83 9.83 -12.28
N GLU A 256 -5.68 8.52 -12.07
CA GLU A 256 -6.72 7.73 -11.38
C GLU A 256 -6.84 8.08 -9.89
N LEU A 257 -5.73 8.34 -9.20
CA LEU A 257 -5.75 8.77 -7.81
C LEU A 257 -6.42 10.15 -7.65
N ASP A 258 -6.13 11.11 -8.53
CA ASP A 258 -6.79 12.42 -8.52
C ASP A 258 -8.29 12.32 -8.80
N ARG A 259 -8.69 11.43 -9.72
CA ARG A 259 -10.11 11.20 -10.06
C ARG A 259 -10.88 10.49 -8.95
N SER A 260 -10.22 9.60 -8.19
CA SER A 260 -10.87 8.76 -7.16
C SER A 260 -11.29 9.52 -5.90
N GLY A 261 -10.71 10.69 -5.64
CA GLY A 261 -11.10 11.56 -4.52
C GLY A 261 -10.72 10.97 -3.15
N ARG A 262 -11.72 10.47 -2.40
CA ARG A 262 -11.53 9.79 -1.10
C ARG A 262 -12.12 8.39 -1.16
N GLU A 263 -11.36 7.43 -0.65
CA GLU A 263 -11.74 6.02 -0.58
C GLU A 263 -11.63 5.56 0.88
N GLY A 264 -12.77 5.51 1.59
CA GLY A 264 -12.79 5.35 3.04
C GLY A 264 -11.97 6.44 3.73
N VAL A 265 -10.99 6.05 4.53
CA VAL A 265 -10.04 6.98 5.19
C VAL A 265 -8.84 7.36 4.31
N CYS A 266 -8.69 6.77 3.12
CA CYS A 266 -7.62 7.10 2.19
C CYS A 266 -7.93 8.40 1.45
N ASN A 267 -6.96 9.33 1.43
CA ASN A 267 -7.02 10.54 0.63
C ASN A 267 -6.20 10.36 -0.65
N SER A 268 -6.87 9.94 -1.73
CA SER A 268 -6.23 9.62 -3.01
C SER A 268 -5.51 10.83 -3.60
N LYS A 269 -6.04 12.05 -3.41
CA LYS A 269 -5.38 13.30 -3.82
C LYS A 269 -4.07 13.56 -3.07
N ALA A 270 -3.99 13.19 -1.80
CA ALA A 270 -2.74 13.30 -1.04
C ALA A 270 -1.69 12.31 -1.57
N PHE A 271 -2.10 11.07 -1.88
CA PHE A 271 -1.22 10.09 -2.54
C PHE A 271 -0.73 10.57 -3.91
N ALA A 272 -1.63 11.13 -4.74
CA ALA A 272 -1.26 11.70 -6.02
C ALA A 272 -0.23 12.82 -5.87
N THR A 273 -0.47 13.79 -4.98
CA THR A 273 0.45 14.90 -4.70
C THR A 273 1.84 14.39 -4.29
N SER A 274 1.88 13.37 -3.42
CA SER A 274 3.13 12.75 -2.98
C SER A 274 3.89 12.08 -4.13
N LEU A 275 3.18 11.39 -5.03
CA LEU A 275 3.76 10.74 -6.21
C LEU A 275 4.20 11.73 -7.29
N GLU A 276 3.55 12.89 -7.41
CA GLU A 276 3.94 13.94 -8.35
C GLU A 276 5.31 14.53 -7.97
N VAL A 277 5.51 14.82 -6.69
CA VAL A 277 6.81 15.25 -6.16
C VAL A 277 7.84 14.13 -6.35
N LEU A 278 7.50 12.88 -6.00
CA LEU A 278 8.39 11.72 -6.22
C LEU A 278 8.84 11.64 -7.68
N SER A 279 7.91 11.74 -8.63
CA SER A 279 8.19 11.72 -10.05
C SER A 279 9.22 12.76 -10.43
N THR A 280 9.07 13.99 -9.93
CA THR A 280 9.98 15.11 -10.20
C THR A 280 11.39 14.85 -9.66
N LEU A 281 11.50 14.27 -8.46
CA LEU A 281 12.78 13.91 -7.85
C LEU A 281 13.49 12.79 -8.63
N GLU A 282 12.75 11.74 -9.00
CA GLU A 282 13.23 10.62 -9.81
C GLU A 282 13.75 11.04 -11.21
N LYS A 283 13.30 12.19 -11.75
CA LYS A 283 13.88 12.73 -13.00
C LYS A 283 15.22 13.43 -12.80
N ARG A 284 15.51 13.88 -11.58
CA ARG A 284 16.72 14.63 -11.24
C ARG A 284 17.85 13.72 -10.78
N VAL A 285 17.52 12.58 -10.17
CA VAL A 285 18.51 11.54 -9.84
C VAL A 285 19.13 11.03 -11.15
N ARG A 286 20.46 10.84 -11.16
CA ARG A 286 21.21 10.46 -12.37
C ARG A 286 20.57 9.21 -13.00
N ARG A 287 20.24 9.34 -14.29
CA ARG A 287 19.77 8.23 -15.10
C ARG A 287 20.92 7.70 -15.91
N GLU A 288 21.30 6.46 -15.68
CA GLU A 288 22.01 5.72 -16.72
C GLU A 288 20.98 5.40 -17.82
N PRO A 289 21.18 5.85 -19.07
CA PRO A 289 20.25 5.56 -20.14
C PRO A 289 20.25 4.05 -20.41
N ARG A 290 19.23 3.35 -19.94
CA ARG A 290 19.03 1.91 -20.19
C ARG A 290 18.65 1.63 -21.65
N ARG A 291 17.95 2.57 -22.28
CA ARG A 291 17.71 2.66 -23.73
C ARG A 291 17.67 4.13 -24.16
N PRO A 292 18.14 4.46 -25.38
CA PRO A 292 18.23 5.84 -25.85
C PRO A 292 16.85 6.50 -26.07
N ASP A 293 15.83 5.73 -26.47
CA ASP A 293 14.56 6.29 -26.94
C ASP A 293 13.41 6.21 -25.92
N VAL A 294 13.65 5.63 -24.74
CA VAL A 294 12.60 5.37 -23.75
C VAL A 294 13.03 5.83 -22.36
N GLU A 295 12.21 6.71 -21.77
CA GLU A 295 12.41 7.19 -20.41
C GLU A 295 12.01 6.12 -19.38
N TYR A 296 12.99 5.67 -18.60
CA TYR A 296 12.82 4.80 -17.45
C TYR A 296 13.20 5.53 -16.16
N PHE A 297 12.56 5.15 -15.06
CA PHE A 297 13.08 5.46 -13.73
C PHE A 297 14.33 4.62 -13.43
N THR A 298 15.07 4.98 -12.39
CA THR A 298 16.26 4.23 -11.96
C THR A 298 15.89 2.79 -11.54
N PRO A 299 16.87 1.86 -11.49
CA PRO A 299 16.65 0.53 -10.96
C PRO A 299 16.01 0.54 -9.56
N PRO A 300 15.29 -0.52 -9.14
CA PRO A 300 14.62 -0.61 -7.84
C PRO A 300 15.53 -0.26 -6.65
N HIS A 301 16.77 -0.75 -6.68
CA HIS A 301 17.76 -0.53 -5.64
C HIS A 301 18.39 0.88 -5.67
N GLN A 302 18.00 1.79 -6.58
CA GLN A 302 18.50 3.17 -6.72
C GLN A 302 17.37 4.21 -6.67
N ARG A 303 16.17 3.79 -6.30
CA ARG A 303 14.99 4.66 -6.30
C ARG A 303 15.03 5.67 -5.17
N VAL A 304 14.35 6.79 -5.41
CA VAL A 304 13.97 7.68 -4.32
C VAL A 304 12.85 7.00 -3.54
N ILE A 305 12.99 6.93 -2.23
CA ILE A 305 11.94 6.41 -1.34
C ILE A 305 11.13 7.56 -0.75
N SER A 306 9.86 7.31 -0.46
CA SER A 306 8.97 8.31 0.12
C SER A 306 8.13 7.74 1.25
N VAL A 307 7.97 8.51 2.33
CA VAL A 307 7.05 8.19 3.43
C VAL A 307 6.14 9.37 3.70
N ILE A 308 4.84 9.16 3.54
CA ILE A 308 3.79 10.16 3.76
C ILE A 308 3.22 10.03 5.17
N PHE A 309 3.08 11.16 5.86
CA PHE A 309 2.47 11.30 7.17
C PHE A 309 1.31 12.31 7.06
N PRO A 310 0.07 11.94 7.42
CA PRO A 310 -0.97 12.93 7.65
C PRO A 310 -0.63 13.77 8.89
N GLY A 311 -1.09 15.02 8.94
CA GLY A 311 -1.12 15.78 10.20
C GLY A 311 -2.08 15.11 11.19
N LEU A 312 -1.82 15.22 12.50
CA LEU A 312 -2.71 14.67 13.54
C LEU A 312 -4.16 15.17 13.43
N ASN A 313 -4.35 16.39 12.91
CA ASN A 313 -5.66 16.99 12.68
C ASN A 313 -6.33 16.53 11.35
N GLY A 314 -5.66 15.70 10.54
CA GLY A 314 -6.13 15.23 9.23
C GLY A 314 -6.23 16.31 8.14
N ARG A 315 -5.78 17.55 8.41
CA ARG A 315 -5.94 18.71 7.52
C ARG A 315 -4.74 18.99 6.64
N GLY A 316 -3.61 18.33 6.89
CA GLY A 316 -2.39 18.48 6.10
C GLY A 316 -1.68 17.15 5.94
N TYR A 317 -0.70 17.13 5.05
CA TYR A 317 0.17 16.00 4.80
C TYR A 317 1.60 16.49 4.69
N VAL A 318 2.53 15.64 5.11
CA VAL A 318 3.96 15.82 4.94
C VAL A 318 4.52 14.53 4.36
N THR A 319 5.26 14.62 3.25
CA THR A 319 6.05 13.50 2.73
C THR A 319 7.53 13.78 2.90
N TYR A 320 8.23 12.80 3.45
CA TYR A 320 9.67 12.77 3.58
C TYR A 320 10.25 11.92 2.46
N TYR A 321 11.20 12.48 1.71
CA TYR A 321 11.87 11.79 0.60
C TYR A 321 13.33 11.54 0.92
N ALA A 322 13.85 10.41 0.45
CA ALA A 322 15.25 10.07 0.58
C ALA A 322 15.81 9.42 -0.68
N GLN A 323 17.10 9.60 -0.89
CA GLN A 323 17.85 8.99 -1.98
C GLN A 323 19.00 8.18 -1.40
N ILE A 324 19.58 7.33 -2.23
CA ILE A 324 20.77 6.58 -1.85
C ILE A 324 21.96 7.53 -1.73
N ARG A 325 22.80 7.29 -0.72
CA ARG A 325 24.04 8.02 -0.49
C ARG A 325 24.94 7.86 -1.71
N PRO A 326 25.40 8.96 -2.32
CA PRO A 326 26.29 8.89 -3.47
C PRO A 326 27.54 8.06 -3.17
N GLY A 327 27.82 7.04 -3.98
CA GLY A 327 29.02 6.22 -3.87
C GLY A 327 28.96 5.04 -2.89
N GLU A 328 27.85 4.82 -2.19
CA GLU A 328 27.67 3.61 -1.38
C GLU A 328 27.17 2.42 -2.20
N GLN A 329 27.70 1.23 -1.91
CA GLN A 329 27.12 -0.05 -2.33
C GLN A 329 26.00 -0.48 -1.37
N ILE A 330 25.09 -1.29 -1.89
CA ILE A 330 23.73 -1.60 -1.41
C ILE A 330 23.72 -2.36 -0.06
N ASP A 331 24.88 -2.76 0.46
CA ASP A 331 25.01 -3.60 1.66
C ASP A 331 24.92 -2.85 2.99
N SER A 332 24.86 -1.51 3.00
CA SER A 332 24.57 -0.79 4.24
C SER A 332 23.06 -0.79 4.52
N GLN A 333 22.66 -1.26 5.72
CA GLN A 333 21.24 -1.25 6.16
C GLN A 333 20.63 0.16 6.22
N GLU A 334 21.43 1.21 6.03
CA GLU A 334 21.08 2.61 6.13
C GLU A 334 21.72 3.46 5.01
N SER A 335 21.64 2.95 3.79
CA SER A 335 22.20 3.60 2.59
C SER A 335 21.45 4.87 2.13
N HIS A 336 20.30 5.18 2.72
CA HIS A 336 19.46 6.29 2.28
C HIS A 336 19.68 7.52 3.16
N ILE A 337 19.85 8.68 2.52
CA ILE A 337 19.95 9.99 3.16
C ILE A 337 18.76 10.88 2.78
N PRO A 338 18.32 11.77 3.68
CA PRO A 338 17.26 12.73 3.40
C PRO A 338 17.52 13.55 2.13
N LEU A 339 16.50 13.72 1.30
CA LEU A 339 16.55 14.52 0.07
C LEU A 339 15.72 15.80 0.20
N CYS A 340 14.45 15.68 0.57
CA CYS A 340 13.57 16.83 0.77
C CYS A 340 12.34 16.49 1.61
N ILE A 341 11.63 17.54 2.01
CA ILE A 341 10.32 17.49 2.66
C ILE A 341 9.32 18.18 1.76
N ALA A 342 8.19 17.55 1.46
CA ALA A 342 7.04 18.21 0.85
C ALA A 342 5.89 18.30 1.85
N SER A 343 5.24 19.46 1.95
CA SER A 343 4.08 19.65 2.82
C SER A 343 2.94 20.38 2.11
N TRP A 344 1.70 19.99 2.38
CA TRP A 344 0.52 20.63 1.80
C TRP A 344 -0.72 20.46 2.69
N ALA A 345 -1.69 21.35 2.51
CA ALA A 345 -2.98 21.27 3.16
C ALA A 345 -3.98 20.45 2.32
N SER A 346 -4.86 19.69 2.98
CA SER A 346 -5.93 18.88 2.39
C SER A 346 -7.14 19.70 1.91
N SER A 347 -7.05 21.04 1.88
CA SER A 347 -8.18 21.91 1.56
C SER A 347 -8.66 21.75 0.10
N ALA A 348 -9.95 22.02 -0.14
CA ALA A 348 -10.60 21.89 -1.45
C ALA A 348 -9.87 22.65 -2.57
N ASN A 349 -9.14 23.71 -2.24
CA ASN A 349 -8.41 24.54 -3.20
C ASN A 349 -7.04 23.97 -3.60
N GLY A 350 -6.63 22.80 -3.09
CA GLY A 350 -5.46 22.05 -3.58
C GLY A 350 -4.20 22.89 -3.69
N GLY A 351 -3.72 23.42 -2.55
CA GLY A 351 -2.47 24.18 -2.53
C GLY A 351 -1.31 23.36 -3.09
N ARG A 352 -0.45 23.97 -3.91
CA ARG A 352 0.77 23.33 -4.41
C ARG A 352 1.64 22.90 -3.22
N PRO A 353 2.28 21.72 -3.28
CA PRO A 353 3.15 21.28 -2.21
C PRO A 353 4.33 22.25 -2.03
N VAL A 354 4.56 22.65 -0.78
CA VAL A 354 5.76 23.41 -0.40
C VAL A 354 6.88 22.40 -0.20
N VAL A 355 7.90 22.47 -1.07
CA VAL A 355 9.04 21.55 -1.07
C VAL A 355 10.27 22.25 -0.52
N THR A 356 10.89 21.69 0.52
CA THR A 356 12.12 22.18 1.14
C THR A 356 13.21 21.13 0.99
N THR A 357 14.35 21.47 0.39
CA THR A 357 15.47 20.54 0.23
C THR A 357 16.22 20.33 1.55
N CYS A 358 16.74 19.13 1.73
CA CYS A 358 17.57 18.79 2.87
C CYS A 358 19.02 18.85 2.42
N ASP A 359 19.68 19.99 2.59
CA ASP A 359 21.06 20.16 2.14
C ASP A 359 22.05 19.59 3.18
N GLY A 360 22.98 18.74 2.74
CA GLY A 360 24.20 18.40 3.49
C GLY A 360 24.04 17.51 4.73
N THR A 361 22.99 16.68 4.82
CA THR A 361 22.82 15.76 5.94
C THR A 361 23.36 14.37 5.60
N ASP A 362 24.44 13.95 6.26
CA ASP A 362 24.93 12.56 6.19
C ASP A 362 24.18 11.62 7.14
N VAL A 363 23.22 12.15 7.92
CA VAL A 363 22.41 11.38 8.85
C VAL A 363 21.56 10.35 8.08
N PRO A 364 21.55 9.07 8.52
CA PRO A 364 20.61 8.08 7.99
C PRO A 364 19.18 8.59 7.94
N PHE A 365 18.48 8.32 6.84
CA PHE A 365 17.08 8.72 6.67
C PHE A 365 16.18 8.22 7.81
N SER A 366 16.45 7.01 8.28
CA SER A 366 15.84 6.38 9.45
C SER A 366 15.87 7.28 10.68
N GLU A 367 17.06 7.64 11.12
CA GLU A 367 17.29 8.51 12.27
C GLU A 367 16.70 9.91 12.05
N TRP A 368 16.93 10.47 10.87
CA TRP A 368 16.49 11.84 10.55
C TRP A 368 14.97 11.99 10.53
N VAL A 369 14.23 11.02 9.96
CA VAL A 369 12.76 11.03 9.95
C VAL A 369 12.20 10.90 11.37
N MET A 370 12.80 10.05 12.19
CA MET A 370 12.40 9.88 13.59
C MET A 370 12.56 11.15 14.43
N ASP A 371 13.49 12.02 14.05
CA ASP A 371 13.71 13.30 14.72
C ASP A 371 12.66 14.37 14.35
N ARG A 372 11.88 14.17 13.27
CA ARG A 372 10.93 15.17 12.77
C ARG A 372 9.78 15.40 13.75
N PRO A 373 9.35 16.66 13.98
CA PRO A 373 8.29 16.98 14.95
C PRO A 373 7.00 16.19 14.75
N LEU A 374 6.48 16.12 13.52
CA LEU A 374 5.27 15.38 13.21
C LEU A 374 5.39 13.88 13.52
N VAL A 375 6.56 13.27 13.26
CA VAL A 375 6.79 11.85 13.53
C VAL A 375 6.86 11.59 15.04
N LYS A 376 7.49 12.49 15.81
CA LYS A 376 7.49 12.45 17.27
C LYS A 376 6.09 12.62 17.86
N GLU A 377 5.30 13.54 17.32
CA GLU A 377 3.90 13.75 17.70
C GLU A 377 3.06 12.49 17.44
N TRP A 378 3.21 11.85 16.27
CA TRP A 378 2.57 10.56 16.00
C TRP A 378 3.04 9.46 16.94
N ALA A 379 4.35 9.36 17.20
CA ALA A 379 4.89 8.37 18.13
C ALA A 379 4.31 8.54 19.53
N GLN A 380 4.20 9.78 20.01
CA GLN A 380 3.54 10.10 21.28
C GLN A 380 2.06 9.75 21.24
N TRP A 381 1.34 10.19 20.21
CA TRP A 381 -0.10 9.93 20.02
C TRP A 381 -0.41 8.42 20.08
N LEU A 382 0.41 7.60 19.43
CA LEU A 382 0.23 6.15 19.38
C LEU A 382 0.57 5.43 20.69
N THR A 383 1.29 6.09 21.59
CA THR A 383 1.56 5.58 22.94
C THR A 383 0.50 5.98 23.97
N PHE A 384 -0.45 6.86 23.60
CA PHE A 384 -1.60 7.12 24.47
C PHE A 384 -2.43 5.85 24.59
N SER A 385 -2.44 5.30 25.80
CA SER A 385 -3.08 4.03 26.15
C SER A 385 -4.56 4.14 26.48
N GLU A 386 -5.11 5.36 26.53
CA GLU A 386 -6.49 5.59 26.95
C GLU A 386 -7.38 5.82 25.73
N PHE A 387 -8.08 4.77 25.32
CA PHE A 387 -9.21 4.93 24.41
C PHE A 387 -10.34 5.63 25.15
N ASP A 388 -10.45 6.94 24.96
CA ASP A 388 -11.59 7.71 25.44
C ASP A 388 -12.72 7.66 24.41
N LEU A 389 -13.67 6.75 24.65
CA LEU A 389 -14.88 6.60 23.86
C LEU A 389 -15.70 7.90 23.82
N THR A 390 -15.73 8.66 24.91
CA THR A 390 -16.49 9.90 25.01
C THR A 390 -15.88 10.97 24.12
N GLN A 391 -14.56 11.14 24.18
CA GLN A 391 -13.83 12.06 23.31
C GLN A 391 -13.94 11.64 21.85
N THR A 392 -13.82 10.34 21.55
CA THR A 392 -13.93 9.81 20.19
C THR A 392 -15.32 10.03 19.60
N LEU A 393 -16.39 9.76 20.37
CA LEU A 393 -17.76 10.04 19.96
C LEU A 393 -18.00 11.54 19.80
N HIS A 394 -17.44 12.36 20.69
CA HIS A 394 -17.52 13.81 20.59
C HIS A 394 -16.84 14.33 19.32
N ASP A 395 -15.65 13.84 18.98
CA ASP A 395 -14.92 14.20 17.77
C ASP A 395 -15.63 13.69 16.50
N HIS A 396 -16.26 12.53 16.57
CA HIS A 396 -17.08 11.98 15.48
C HIS A 396 -18.36 12.80 15.25
N ILE A 397 -19.13 13.10 16.31
CA ILE A 397 -20.40 13.84 16.24
C ILE A 397 -20.17 15.29 15.79
N ASN A 398 -19.15 15.94 16.32
CA ASN A 398 -18.85 17.33 15.97
C ASN A 398 -18.11 17.45 14.64
N GLY A 399 -17.59 16.33 14.11
CA GLY A 399 -16.65 16.31 13.01
C GLY A 399 -15.42 17.19 13.30
N SER A 400 -14.59 17.39 12.28
CA SER A 400 -13.40 18.25 12.39
C SER A 400 -13.70 19.74 12.67
N ARG A 401 -14.94 20.13 13.02
CA ARG A 401 -15.34 21.52 13.32
C ARG A 401 -14.72 22.04 14.61
N LEU A 402 -14.54 21.22 15.66
CA LEU A 402 -13.96 21.68 16.93
C LEU A 402 -12.47 22.04 16.86
N LEU A 403 -11.74 21.48 15.89
CA LEU A 403 -10.34 21.87 15.63
C LEU A 403 -10.24 23.23 14.89
N VAL A 404 -11.35 23.82 14.43
CA VAL A 404 -11.35 25.20 13.88
C VAL A 404 -11.24 26.23 15.01
N ASP A 405 -11.82 25.95 16.17
CA ASP A 405 -11.84 26.89 17.29
C ASP A 405 -10.54 26.88 18.10
N ARG A 406 -9.83 25.73 18.20
CA ARG A 406 -8.51 25.70 18.85
C ARG A 406 -7.45 26.52 18.09
N ASP A 407 -7.42 26.47 16.76
CA ASP A 407 -6.48 27.24 15.95
C ASP A 407 -6.80 28.74 15.95
N LYS A 408 -8.09 29.12 16.06
CA LYS A 408 -8.49 30.53 16.24
C LYS A 408 -8.12 31.08 17.62
N VAL A 409 -8.15 30.24 18.66
CA VAL A 409 -7.75 30.64 20.02
C VAL A 409 -6.22 30.72 20.16
N ALA A 410 -5.46 29.91 19.43
CA ALA A 410 -3.99 29.99 19.42
C ALA A 410 -3.44 31.20 18.61
N GLY A 411 -4.17 31.67 17.58
CA GLY A 411 -3.86 32.89 16.84
C GLY A 411 -4.32 34.19 17.51
N SER A 412 -4.93 34.10 18.69
CA SER A 412 -5.50 35.24 19.43
C SER A 412 -4.85 35.37 20.81
N LYS A 413 -3.52 35.50 20.85
CA LYS A 413 -2.84 36.12 21.98
C LYS A 413 -1.88 37.17 21.46
N TRP A 414 -2.07 38.37 21.99
CA TRP A 414 -1.31 39.59 21.79
C TRP A 414 0.17 39.40 22.07
#